data_AF-A0A955P4E8-F1
#
_entry.id   AF-A0A955P4E8-F1
#
_cell.length_a   1.000
_cell.length_b   1.000
_cell.length_c   1.000
_cell.angle_alpha   90.00
_cell.angle_beta   90.00
_cell.angle_gamma   90.00
#
_symmetry.space_group_name_H-M   'P 1'
#
loop_
_entity.id
_entity.type
_entity.pdbx_description
1 polymer ?
#
loop_
_entity_poly.entity_id
_entity_poly.type
_entity_poly.pdbx_seq_one_letter_code
_entity_poly.pdbx_strand_id
1 'polypeptide(L)'
;IRDFFLFLVPLGLGAAILFAYNYGRFGDPFETGYPIDFDTPLLTGVMGLLFSWGRGLAIYSPVSVIGFAALFLSKRFDRWTKSLTAFLFLFFLVIHAKWSYWYGGWCWGPRLLLPVLPFAGLGLVHQFERADHRRIWGALLFGFGGLINLLAVFVPFSVFYQTAMVHGFKEEWLLWRRRYCPLLNHHELFASTQIEDYDFVWLGVSQWGWPVLLIGLFGLVLAIVGIRRVRRMVWLAETSNTGEKT
;
A
#
# COMPACT_ATOMS: atom_id res chain seq x y z
N ILE A 1 -25.88 -10.54 23.65
CA ILE A 1 -25.43 -11.97 23.60
C ILE A 1 -25.54 -12.52 22.18
N ARG A 2 -26.71 -12.51 21.54
CA ARG A 2 -26.87 -12.96 20.13
C ARG A 2 -25.89 -12.32 19.16
N ASP A 3 -25.74 -11.00 19.21
CA ASP A 3 -24.90 -10.27 18.26
C ASP A 3 -23.39 -10.55 18.48
N PHE A 4 -23.01 -10.89 19.71
CA PHE A 4 -21.67 -11.34 20.04
C PHE A 4 -21.38 -12.73 19.45
N PHE A 5 -22.33 -13.67 19.54
CA PHE A 5 -22.21 -14.98 18.88
C PHE A 5 -22.18 -14.84 17.36
N LEU A 6 -23.03 -14.00 16.76
CA LEU A 6 -23.03 -13.75 15.33
C LEU A 6 -21.70 -13.16 14.82
N PHE A 7 -20.99 -12.41 15.66
CA PHE A 7 -19.65 -11.92 15.36
C PHE A 7 -18.56 -13.01 15.51
N LEU A 8 -18.68 -13.88 16.52
CA LEU A 8 -17.70 -14.94 16.76
C LEU A 8 -17.76 -16.08 15.76
N VAL A 9 -18.93 -16.38 15.19
CA VAL A 9 -19.09 -17.46 14.20
C VAL A 9 -18.15 -17.31 12.99
N PRO A 10 -18.13 -16.17 12.26
CA PRO A 10 -17.21 -16.01 11.13
C PRO A 10 -15.73 -15.98 11.57
N LEU A 11 -15.43 -15.45 12.76
CA LEU A 11 -14.07 -15.45 13.30
C LEU A 11 -13.59 -16.88 13.57
N GLY A 12 -14.42 -17.70 14.23
CA GLY A 12 -14.14 -19.10 14.52
C GLY A 12 -14.03 -19.94 13.25
N LEU A 13 -14.91 -19.71 12.27
CA LEU A 13 -14.83 -20.38 10.97
C LEU A 13 -13.53 -20.02 10.23
N GLY A 14 -13.15 -18.75 10.22
CA GLY A 14 -11.88 -18.30 9.62
C GLY A 14 -10.66 -18.93 10.29
N ALA A 15 -10.64 -18.98 11.63
CA ALA A 15 -9.59 -19.64 12.39
C ALA A 15 -9.53 -21.15 12.11
N ALA A 16 -10.68 -21.83 12.04
CA ALA A 16 -10.75 -23.26 11.74
C ALA A 16 -10.21 -23.58 10.33
N ILE A 17 -10.56 -22.76 9.33
CA ILE A 17 -10.04 -22.90 7.96
C ILE A 17 -8.52 -22.70 7.95
N LEU A 18 -8.00 -21.71 8.68
CA LEU A 18 -6.56 -21.45 8.77
C LEU A 18 -5.80 -22.63 9.41
N PHE A 19 -6.30 -23.16 10.52
CA PHE A 19 -5.65 -24.31 11.18
C PHE A 19 -5.70 -25.58 10.33
N ALA A 20 -6.82 -25.83 9.64
CA ALA A 20 -6.93 -26.94 8.70
C ALA A 20 -5.95 -26.78 7.53
N TYR A 21 -5.79 -25.56 7.01
CA TYR A 21 -4.80 -25.26 5.97
C TYR A 21 -3.36 -25.49 6.45
N ASN A 22 -2.99 -24.95 7.62
CA ASN A 22 -1.66 -25.10 8.19
C ASN A 22 -1.34 -26.57 8.46
N TYR A 23 -2.27 -27.32 9.03
CA TYR A 23 -2.11 -28.76 9.24
C TYR A 23 -1.93 -29.51 7.92
N GLY A 24 -2.73 -29.20 6.90
CA GLY A 24 -2.61 -29.83 5.58
C GLY A 24 -1.29 -29.50 4.85
N ARG A 25 -0.70 -28.34 5.12
CA ARG A 25 0.53 -27.87 4.46
C ARG A 25 1.80 -28.23 5.21
N PHE A 26 1.79 -28.11 6.54
CA PHE A 26 2.97 -28.19 7.40
C PHE A 26 2.92 -29.36 8.38
N GLY A 27 1.77 -30.04 8.52
CA GLY A 27 1.57 -31.10 9.51
C GLY A 27 1.29 -30.60 10.93
N ASP A 28 1.30 -29.29 11.15
CA ASP A 28 1.02 -28.64 12.43
C ASP A 28 0.08 -27.45 12.21
N PRO A 29 -1.06 -27.34 12.93
CA PRO A 29 -1.99 -26.21 12.79
C PRO A 29 -1.38 -24.85 13.19
N PHE A 30 -0.35 -24.83 14.04
CA PHE A 30 0.29 -23.61 14.52
C PHE A 30 1.51 -23.20 13.70
N GLU A 31 2.00 -24.06 12.81
CA GLU A 31 3.08 -23.73 11.89
C GLU A 31 2.56 -22.79 10.81
N THR A 32 3.22 -21.64 10.65
CA THR A 32 2.78 -20.58 9.71
C THR A 32 3.72 -20.43 8.53
N GLY A 33 4.89 -21.07 8.55
CA GLY A 33 5.93 -20.91 7.53
C GLY A 33 6.67 -19.57 7.63
N TYR A 34 6.48 -18.82 8.71
CA TYR A 34 7.15 -17.56 9.00
C TYR A 34 7.76 -17.58 10.41
N PRO A 35 8.88 -16.85 10.63
CA PRO A 35 9.44 -16.70 11.96
C PRO A 35 8.42 -16.00 12.87
N ILE A 36 8.27 -16.49 14.10
CA ILE A 36 7.39 -15.90 15.12
C ILE A 36 8.17 -15.04 16.13
N ASP A 37 9.42 -14.74 15.80
CA ASP A 37 10.34 -13.99 16.65
C ASP A 37 10.08 -12.48 16.57
N PHE A 38 10.19 -11.81 17.72
CA PHE A 38 10.00 -10.36 17.86
C PHE A 38 11.26 -9.70 18.43
N ASP A 39 12.40 -9.94 17.79
CA ASP A 39 13.73 -9.54 18.25
C ASP A 39 14.28 -8.29 17.55
N THR A 40 13.64 -7.80 16.49
CA THR A 40 14.12 -6.62 15.76
C THR A 40 14.15 -5.40 16.69
N PRO A 41 15.25 -4.62 16.72
CA PRO A 41 15.28 -3.37 17.47
C PRO A 41 14.18 -2.44 16.98
N LEU A 42 13.35 -1.95 17.90
CA LEU A 42 12.14 -1.17 17.57
C LEU A 42 12.44 -0.01 16.61
N LEU A 43 13.52 0.73 16.86
CA LEU A 43 13.91 1.85 16.01
C LEU A 43 14.24 1.41 14.57
N THR A 44 14.93 0.28 14.41
CA THR A 44 15.26 -0.29 13.08
C THR A 44 14.00 -0.64 12.32
N GLY A 45 13.06 -1.34 12.94
CA GLY A 45 11.80 -1.71 12.30
C GLY A 45 10.92 -0.50 11.98
N VAL A 46 10.81 0.47 12.89
CA VAL A 46 10.04 1.71 12.66
C VAL A 46 10.65 2.51 11.51
N MET A 47 11.95 2.75 11.54
CA MET A 47 12.63 3.49 10.47
C MET A 47 12.57 2.71 9.15
N GLY A 48 12.62 1.39 9.21
CA GLY A 48 12.47 0.50 8.07
C GLY A 48 11.11 0.64 7.41
N LEU A 49 10.03 0.52 8.19
CA LEU A 49 8.66 0.62 7.71
C LEU A 49 8.28 2.02 7.21
N LEU A 50 8.85 3.07 7.79
CA LEU A 50 8.50 4.46 7.43
C LEU A 50 9.41 5.05 6.35
N PHE A 51 10.70 4.76 6.38
CA PHE A 51 11.71 5.53 5.63
C PHE A 51 12.72 4.68 4.84
N SER A 52 12.64 3.35 4.86
CA SER A 52 13.57 2.54 4.05
C SER A 52 13.45 2.87 2.56
N TRP A 53 14.58 2.82 1.86
CA TRP A 53 14.62 3.04 0.41
C TRP A 53 14.03 1.89 -0.38
N GLY A 54 14.01 0.68 0.18
CA GLY A 54 13.44 -0.50 -0.48
C GLY A 54 11.92 -0.63 -0.35
N ARG A 55 11.30 -0.01 0.67
CA ARG A 55 9.88 -0.25 0.99
C ARG A 55 9.22 0.75 1.97
N GLY A 56 9.87 1.84 2.33
CA GLY A 56 9.36 2.76 3.36
C GLY A 56 8.06 3.47 2.94
N LEU A 57 7.14 3.66 3.88
CA LEU A 57 5.85 4.32 3.63
C LEU A 57 6.00 5.71 3.01
N ALA A 58 6.95 6.51 3.50
CA ALA A 58 7.18 7.86 2.98
C ALA A 58 7.71 7.87 1.54
N ILE A 59 8.42 6.81 1.13
CA ILE A 59 9.02 6.70 -0.20
C ILE A 59 8.01 6.12 -1.20
N TYR A 60 7.31 5.06 -0.82
CA TYR A 60 6.42 4.29 -1.69
C TYR A 60 4.96 4.76 -1.66
N SER A 61 4.53 5.42 -0.58
CA SER A 61 3.19 6.01 -0.48
C SER A 61 3.22 7.37 0.24
N PRO A 62 3.92 8.38 -0.32
CA PRO A 62 3.93 9.74 0.24
C PRO A 62 2.52 10.33 0.38
N VAL A 63 1.61 9.91 -0.50
CA VAL A 63 0.19 10.29 -0.47
C VAL A 63 -0.50 9.83 0.82
N SER A 64 -0.19 8.63 1.31
CA SER A 64 -0.73 8.14 2.58
C SER A 64 -0.21 8.98 3.76
N VAL A 65 1.07 9.39 3.75
CA VAL A 65 1.63 10.27 4.79
C VAL A 65 0.88 11.59 4.85
N ILE A 66 0.62 12.19 3.69
CA ILE A 66 -0.15 13.44 3.58
C ILE A 66 -1.61 13.21 4.01
N GLY A 67 -2.20 12.07 3.67
CA GLY A 67 -3.55 11.70 4.09
C GLY A 67 -3.69 11.60 5.61
N PHE A 68 -2.76 10.93 6.28
CA PHE A 68 -2.73 10.89 7.74
C PHE A 68 -2.55 12.29 8.33
N ALA A 69 -1.61 13.09 7.82
CA ALA A 69 -1.41 14.46 8.27
C ALA A 69 -2.70 15.30 8.13
N ALA A 70 -3.37 15.21 6.98
CA ALA A 70 -4.63 15.90 6.72
C ALA A 70 -5.74 15.46 7.69
N LEU A 71 -5.83 14.16 8.00
CA LEU A 71 -6.78 13.61 8.97
C LEU A 71 -6.54 14.19 10.37
N PHE A 72 -5.29 14.12 10.87
CA PHE A 72 -4.97 14.54 12.23
C PHE A 72 -5.07 16.06 12.42
N LEU A 73 -4.71 16.85 11.41
CA LEU A 73 -4.78 18.32 11.44
C LEU A 73 -6.20 18.87 11.18
N SER A 74 -7.10 18.07 10.61
CA SER A 74 -8.47 18.53 10.33
C SER A 74 -9.29 18.66 11.60
N LYS A 75 -10.07 19.75 11.70
CA LYS A 75 -11.05 19.96 12.79
C LYS A 75 -12.36 19.18 12.58
N ARG A 76 -12.55 18.55 11.42
CA ARG A 76 -13.79 17.82 11.09
C ARG A 76 -13.86 16.43 11.71
N PHE A 77 -12.72 15.78 11.94
CA PHE A 77 -12.69 14.48 12.58
C PHE A 77 -12.72 14.65 14.08
N ASP A 78 -13.64 13.93 14.72
CA ASP A 78 -13.74 13.88 16.17
C ASP A 78 -12.51 13.18 16.80
N ARG A 79 -12.38 13.31 18.12
CA ARG A 79 -11.26 12.75 18.88
C ARG A 79 -11.19 11.22 18.81
N TRP A 80 -12.32 10.53 18.69
CA TRP A 80 -12.38 9.06 18.65
C TRP A 80 -11.89 8.54 17.32
N THR A 81 -12.33 9.13 16.21
CA THR A 81 -11.84 8.79 14.86
C THR A 81 -10.32 8.96 14.77
N LYS A 82 -9.79 10.07 15.30
CA LYS A 82 -8.33 10.30 15.37
C LYS A 82 -7.63 9.29 16.27
N SER A 83 -8.17 9.04 17.47
CA SER A 83 -7.55 8.12 18.43
C SER A 83 -7.53 6.69 17.90
N LEU A 84 -8.62 6.23 17.28
CA LEU A 84 -8.69 4.91 16.65
C LEU A 84 -7.70 4.79 15.49
N THR A 85 -7.65 5.81 14.61
CA THR A 85 -6.69 5.82 13.50
C THR A 85 -5.25 5.78 14.00
N ALA A 86 -4.92 6.60 15.02
CA ALA A 86 -3.60 6.62 15.63
C ALA A 86 -3.27 5.28 16.31
N PHE A 87 -4.22 4.72 17.05
CA PHE A 87 -4.06 3.41 17.70
C PHE A 87 -3.78 2.32 16.68
N LEU A 88 -4.60 2.21 15.62
CA LEU A 88 -4.41 1.20 14.58
C LEU A 88 -3.07 1.39 13.88
N PHE A 89 -2.72 2.61 13.48
CA PHE A 89 -1.45 2.90 12.84
C PHE A 89 -0.26 2.51 13.72
N LEU A 90 -0.27 2.94 14.99
CA LEU A 90 0.80 2.62 15.95
C LEU A 90 0.85 1.14 16.29
N PHE A 91 -0.30 0.48 16.43
CA PHE A 91 -0.38 -0.96 16.69
C PHE A 91 0.28 -1.75 15.56
N PHE A 92 -0.13 -1.50 14.31
CA PHE A 92 0.46 -2.16 13.15
C PHE A 92 1.95 -1.79 13.00
N LEU A 93 2.32 -0.53 13.22
CA LEU A 93 3.71 -0.11 13.13
C LEU A 93 4.60 -0.80 14.18
N VAL A 94 4.21 -0.79 15.45
CA VAL A 94 5.03 -1.31 16.55
C VAL A 94 5.14 -2.82 16.51
N ILE A 95 4.03 -3.54 16.28
CA ILE A 95 4.05 -5.00 16.19
C ILE A 95 4.96 -5.45 15.04
N HIS A 96 4.78 -4.89 13.85
CA HIS A 96 5.58 -5.30 12.70
C HIS A 96 7.01 -4.77 12.76
N ALA A 97 7.27 -3.65 13.44
CA ALA A 97 8.64 -3.16 13.65
C ALA A 97 9.45 -4.07 14.58
N LYS A 98 8.80 -4.75 15.52
CA LYS A 98 9.44 -5.70 16.42
C LYS A 98 9.64 -7.07 15.78
N TRP A 99 8.82 -7.44 14.79
CA TRP A 99 8.87 -8.72 14.12
C TRP A 99 10.20 -8.91 13.36
N SER A 100 10.82 -10.08 13.47
CA SER A 100 12.10 -10.39 12.78
C SER A 100 12.02 -10.25 11.27
N TYR A 101 10.81 -10.41 10.72
CA TYR A 101 10.52 -10.25 9.30
C TYR A 101 9.81 -8.91 9.00
N TRP A 102 10.19 -7.83 9.68
CA TRP A 102 9.57 -6.50 9.56
C TRP A 102 9.49 -5.97 8.13
N TYR A 103 10.40 -6.39 7.24
CA TYR A 103 10.38 -5.99 5.85
C TYR A 103 9.24 -6.65 5.06
N GLY A 104 8.67 -7.75 5.55
CA GLY A 104 7.43 -8.31 5.04
C GLY A 104 7.55 -8.98 3.66
N GLY A 105 8.74 -9.49 3.31
CA GLY A 105 8.99 -10.25 2.08
C GLY A 105 9.33 -9.41 0.86
N TRP A 106 9.42 -10.02 -0.33
CA TRP A 106 9.79 -9.30 -1.56
C TRP A 106 8.56 -8.66 -2.20
N CYS A 107 8.17 -7.48 -1.73
CA CYS A 107 6.99 -6.76 -2.18
C CYS A 107 7.24 -5.26 -2.33
N TRP A 108 6.43 -4.61 -3.17
CA TRP A 108 6.47 -3.17 -3.40
C TRP A 108 5.86 -2.39 -2.23
N GLY A 109 6.67 -1.60 -1.53
CA GLY A 109 6.23 -0.78 -0.40
C GLY A 109 5.98 -1.56 0.92
N PRO A 110 5.47 -0.89 1.96
CA PRO A 110 5.39 -1.47 3.31
C PRO A 110 4.09 -2.26 3.47
N ARG A 111 4.02 -3.45 2.88
CA ARG A 111 2.82 -4.32 2.87
C ARG A 111 2.15 -4.48 4.24
N LEU A 112 2.95 -4.51 5.30
CA LEU A 112 2.48 -4.69 6.68
C LEU A 112 1.67 -3.51 7.22
N LEU A 113 1.79 -2.33 6.61
CA LEU A 113 0.98 -1.15 6.93
C LEU A 113 -0.24 -0.99 6.01
N LEU A 114 -0.44 -1.84 5.00
CA LEU A 114 -1.60 -1.76 4.10
C LEU A 114 -2.95 -1.72 4.83
N PRO A 115 -3.19 -2.51 5.90
CA PRO A 115 -4.48 -2.50 6.59
C PRO A 115 -4.88 -1.13 7.18
N VAL A 116 -3.90 -0.26 7.45
CA VAL A 116 -4.14 1.07 8.04
C VAL A 116 -4.19 2.19 7.00
N LEU A 117 -3.74 1.96 5.76
CA LEU A 117 -3.74 2.98 4.71
C LEU A 117 -5.14 3.51 4.31
N PRO A 118 -6.23 2.73 4.36
CA PRO A 118 -7.57 3.27 4.07
C PRO A 118 -7.94 4.49 4.93
N PHE A 119 -7.45 4.56 6.17
CA PHE A 119 -7.68 5.70 7.06
C PHE A 119 -6.95 6.98 6.58
N ALA A 120 -5.80 6.86 5.91
CA ALA A 120 -5.18 8.01 5.24
C ALA A 120 -6.07 8.55 4.11
N GLY A 121 -6.79 7.66 3.43
CA GLY A 121 -7.78 8.01 2.41
C GLY A 121 -8.87 8.94 2.94
N LEU A 122 -9.34 8.75 4.17
CA LEU A 122 -10.33 9.62 4.81
C LEU A 122 -9.83 11.08 4.89
N GLY A 123 -8.57 11.28 5.27
CA GLY A 123 -7.96 12.60 5.30
C GLY A 123 -7.81 13.23 3.92
N LEU A 124 -7.50 12.43 2.89
CA LEU A 124 -7.38 12.90 1.52
C LEU A 124 -8.73 13.30 0.92
N VAL A 125 -9.79 12.50 1.11
CA VAL A 125 -11.14 12.80 0.60
C VAL A 125 -11.60 14.18 1.06
N HIS A 126 -11.38 14.52 2.33
CA HIS A 126 -11.72 15.84 2.87
C HIS A 126 -10.99 16.99 2.17
N GLN A 127 -9.78 16.78 1.65
CA GLN A 127 -9.06 17.80 0.89
C GLN A 127 -9.62 17.98 -0.52
N PHE A 128 -10.24 16.94 -1.09
CA PHE A 128 -10.92 17.01 -2.39
C PHE A 128 -12.26 17.74 -2.35
N GLU A 129 -12.92 17.78 -1.19
CA GLU A 129 -14.20 18.47 -0.99
C GLU A 129 -14.06 19.99 -0.89
N ARG A 130 -12.84 20.52 -0.74
CA ARG A 130 -12.60 21.97 -0.67
C ARG A 130 -12.62 22.59 -2.07
N ALA A 131 -13.34 23.69 -2.27
CA ALA A 131 -13.41 24.45 -3.51
C ALA A 131 -12.24 25.44 -3.71
N ASP A 132 -11.04 25.09 -3.23
CA ASP A 132 -9.85 25.96 -3.30
C ASP A 132 -8.67 25.26 -4.02
N HIS A 133 -7.54 25.98 -4.14
CA HIS A 133 -6.32 25.48 -4.77
C HIS A 133 -5.80 24.17 -4.15
N ARG A 134 -6.19 23.83 -2.91
CA ARG A 134 -5.73 22.60 -2.21
C ARG A 134 -6.29 21.35 -2.86
N ARG A 135 -7.42 21.46 -3.58
CA ARG A 135 -7.99 20.36 -4.35
C ARG A 135 -7.12 19.92 -5.52
N ILE A 136 -6.50 20.88 -6.21
CA ILE A 136 -5.57 20.57 -7.32
C ILE A 136 -4.37 19.81 -6.75
N TRP A 137 -3.81 20.30 -5.63
CA TRP A 137 -2.72 19.61 -4.95
C TRP A 137 -3.11 18.21 -4.48
N GLY A 138 -4.30 18.02 -3.92
CA GLY A 138 -4.82 16.70 -3.58
C GLY A 138 -4.88 15.75 -4.77
N ALA A 139 -5.36 16.23 -5.92
CA ALA A 139 -5.45 15.44 -7.15
C ALA A 139 -4.08 15.09 -7.73
N LEU A 140 -3.15 16.05 -7.74
CA LEU A 140 -1.78 15.83 -8.17
C LEU A 140 -1.07 14.82 -7.28
N LEU A 141 -1.25 14.92 -5.96
CA LEU A 141 -0.69 13.96 -5.01
C LEU A 141 -1.27 12.57 -5.24
N PHE A 142 -2.60 12.43 -5.33
CA PHE A 142 -3.21 11.14 -5.61
C PHE A 142 -2.74 10.53 -6.92
N GLY A 143 -2.67 11.33 -7.99
CA GLY A 143 -2.11 10.90 -9.28
C GLY A 143 -0.64 10.47 -9.16
N PHE A 144 0.16 11.20 -8.39
CA PHE A 144 1.56 10.86 -8.11
C PHE A 144 1.70 9.54 -7.34
N GLY A 145 0.86 9.29 -6.33
CA GLY A 145 0.81 7.99 -5.64
C GLY A 145 0.36 6.86 -6.56
N GLY A 146 -0.62 7.12 -7.43
CA GLY A 146 -1.03 6.18 -8.47
C GLY A 146 0.10 5.83 -9.43
N LEU A 147 0.89 6.82 -9.85
CA LEU A 147 2.06 6.63 -10.69
C LEU A 147 3.13 5.76 -10.00
N ILE A 148 3.45 6.04 -8.73
CA ILE A 148 4.40 5.21 -7.95
C ILE A 148 3.93 3.75 -7.88
N ASN A 149 2.63 3.51 -7.65
CA ASN A 149 2.08 2.15 -7.58
C ASN A 149 1.97 1.48 -8.96
N LEU A 150 1.79 2.26 -10.03
CA LEU A 150 1.81 1.72 -11.39
C LEU A 150 3.20 1.18 -11.77
N LEU A 151 4.28 1.81 -11.29
CA LEU A 151 5.63 1.29 -11.47
C LEU A 151 5.81 -0.11 -10.87
N ALA A 152 5.05 -0.48 -9.83
CA ALA A 152 5.10 -1.82 -9.26
C ALA A 152 4.71 -2.92 -10.27
N VAL A 153 3.82 -2.59 -11.21
CA VAL A 153 3.35 -3.53 -12.25
C VAL A 153 4.45 -3.82 -13.28
N PHE A 154 5.36 -2.88 -13.46
CA PHE A 154 6.45 -2.96 -14.44
C PHE A 154 7.77 -3.45 -13.84
N VAL A 155 7.77 -3.99 -12.62
CA VAL A 155 8.95 -4.68 -12.06
C VAL A 155 8.52 -5.96 -11.34
N PRO A 156 9.03 -7.14 -11.74
CA PRO A 156 8.87 -8.35 -10.94
C PRO A 156 9.79 -8.26 -9.72
N PHE A 157 9.23 -7.69 -8.65
CA PHE A 157 9.98 -7.34 -7.45
C PHE A 157 10.56 -8.56 -6.74
N SER A 158 9.86 -9.70 -6.78
CA SER A 158 10.33 -10.98 -6.25
C SER A 158 11.58 -11.46 -6.97
N VAL A 159 11.58 -11.43 -8.31
CA VAL A 159 12.72 -11.84 -9.14
C VAL A 159 13.91 -10.93 -8.92
N PHE A 160 13.70 -9.61 -8.83
CA PHE A 160 14.77 -8.67 -8.50
C PHE A 160 15.48 -9.02 -7.18
N TYR A 161 14.72 -9.23 -6.10
CA TYR A 161 15.31 -9.57 -4.80
C TYR A 161 15.98 -10.95 -4.81
N GLN A 162 15.37 -11.96 -5.44
CA GLN A 162 15.96 -13.29 -5.58
C GLN A 162 17.29 -13.23 -6.31
N THR A 163 17.32 -12.62 -7.49
CA THR A 163 18.51 -12.49 -8.32
C THR A 163 19.60 -11.71 -7.59
N ALA A 164 19.26 -10.60 -6.93
CA ALA A 164 20.23 -9.83 -6.16
C ALA A 164 20.84 -10.69 -5.03
N MET A 165 20.02 -11.43 -4.28
CA MET A 165 20.52 -12.29 -3.20
C MET A 165 21.39 -13.45 -3.71
N VAL A 166 21.04 -14.06 -4.85
CA VAL A 166 21.86 -15.11 -5.50
C VAL A 166 23.23 -14.56 -5.90
N HIS A 167 23.30 -13.31 -6.33
CA HIS A 167 24.56 -12.62 -6.65
C HIS A 167 25.30 -12.08 -5.41
N GLY A 168 24.87 -12.46 -4.21
CA GLY A 168 25.54 -12.12 -2.94
C GLY A 168 25.21 -10.74 -2.38
N PHE A 169 24.20 -10.05 -2.92
CA PHE A 169 23.73 -8.80 -2.31
C PHE A 169 23.02 -9.10 -1.00
N LYS A 170 23.40 -8.36 0.04
CA LYS A 170 22.72 -8.46 1.34
C LYS A 170 21.38 -7.74 1.32
N GLU A 171 20.38 -8.30 1.98
CA GLU A 171 19.05 -7.72 2.09
C GLU A 171 19.07 -6.31 2.68
N GLU A 172 19.89 -6.09 3.70
CA GLU A 172 20.14 -4.77 4.30
C GLU A 172 20.52 -3.69 3.26
N TRP A 173 21.25 -4.05 2.21
CA TRP A 173 21.65 -3.09 1.17
C TRP A 173 20.47 -2.68 0.32
N LEU A 174 19.65 -3.64 -0.08
CA LEU A 174 18.43 -3.43 -0.87
C LEU A 174 17.41 -2.59 -0.11
N LEU A 175 17.37 -2.72 1.22
CA LEU A 175 16.46 -1.98 2.09
C LEU A 175 16.94 -0.55 2.37
N TRP A 176 18.23 -0.36 2.68
CA TRP A 176 18.73 0.89 3.25
C TRP A 176 19.59 1.74 2.33
N ARG A 177 20.12 1.21 1.23
CA ARG A 177 20.95 2.00 0.32
C ARG A 177 20.10 2.58 -0.79
N ARG A 178 20.09 3.90 -0.89
CA ARG A 178 19.45 4.66 -1.98
C ARG A 178 19.85 4.14 -3.37
N ARG A 179 21.11 3.72 -3.55
CA ARG A 179 21.62 3.17 -4.82
C ARG A 179 20.86 1.94 -5.29
N TYR A 180 20.26 1.16 -4.39
CA TYR A 180 19.49 -0.03 -4.74
C TYR A 180 17.98 0.20 -4.64
N CYS A 181 17.54 1.46 -4.46
CA CYS A 181 16.13 1.83 -4.40
C CYS A 181 15.45 1.47 -5.73
N PRO A 182 14.49 0.54 -5.73
CA PRO A 182 13.80 0.13 -6.96
C PRO A 182 13.02 1.27 -7.63
N LEU A 183 12.53 2.24 -6.84
CA LEU A 183 11.83 3.39 -7.38
C LEU A 183 12.77 4.30 -8.19
N LEU A 184 14.01 4.49 -7.73
CA LEU A 184 14.99 5.36 -8.39
C LEU A 184 15.67 4.66 -9.58
N ASN A 185 15.90 3.36 -9.48
CA ASN A 185 16.56 2.56 -10.52
C ASN A 185 15.56 1.76 -11.37
N HIS A 186 14.30 2.19 -11.41
CA HIS A 186 13.23 1.50 -12.12
C HIS A 186 13.56 1.27 -13.60
N HIS A 187 14.26 2.20 -14.24
CA HIS A 187 14.69 2.09 -15.63
C HIS A 187 15.71 0.97 -15.86
N GLU A 188 16.69 0.82 -14.96
CA GLU A 188 17.66 -0.27 -15.02
C GLU A 188 16.98 -1.61 -14.79
N LEU A 189 16.08 -1.68 -13.80
CA LEU A 189 15.30 -2.87 -13.50
C LEU A 189 14.45 -3.29 -14.68
N PHE A 190 13.72 -2.36 -15.28
CA PHE A 190 12.90 -2.62 -16.45
C PHE A 190 13.74 -3.14 -17.63
N ALA A 191 14.89 -2.51 -17.90
CA ALA A 191 15.78 -2.89 -19.00
C ALA A 191 16.46 -4.25 -18.80
N SER A 192 16.73 -4.64 -17.56
CA SER A 192 17.40 -5.91 -17.23
C SER A 192 16.45 -7.11 -17.11
N THR A 193 15.14 -6.87 -17.08
CA THR A 193 14.14 -7.90 -16.79
C THR A 193 13.58 -8.49 -18.08
N GLN A 194 13.59 -9.82 -18.20
CA GLN A 194 12.98 -10.49 -19.34
C GLN A 194 11.46 -10.55 -19.14
N ILE A 195 10.68 -10.58 -20.22
CA ILE A 195 9.22 -10.61 -20.08
C ILE A 195 8.71 -11.86 -19.34
N GLU A 196 9.49 -12.94 -19.42
CA GLU A 196 9.24 -14.21 -18.74
C GLU A 196 9.29 -14.10 -17.20
N ASP A 197 9.95 -13.07 -16.68
CA ASP A 197 10.06 -12.82 -15.24
C ASP A 197 8.82 -12.06 -14.71
N TYR A 198 7.99 -11.48 -15.59
CA TYR A 198 6.83 -10.71 -15.18
C TYR A 198 5.64 -11.61 -14.86
N ASP A 199 4.79 -11.15 -13.94
CA ASP A 199 3.54 -11.82 -13.59
C ASP A 199 2.57 -11.94 -14.80
N PHE A 200 2.82 -11.23 -15.90
CA PHE A 200 2.06 -11.36 -17.15
C PHE A 200 2.18 -12.73 -17.81
N VAL A 201 3.21 -13.52 -17.49
CA VAL A 201 3.35 -14.90 -17.98
C VAL A 201 2.17 -15.76 -17.56
N TRP A 202 1.62 -15.54 -16.36
CA TRP A 202 0.41 -16.23 -15.89
C TRP A 202 -0.83 -15.93 -16.75
N LEU A 203 -0.81 -14.81 -17.49
CA LEU A 203 -1.84 -14.44 -18.45
C LEU A 203 -1.53 -14.93 -19.89
N GLY A 204 -0.48 -15.73 -20.06
CA GLY A 204 -0.04 -16.24 -21.37
C GLY A 204 0.66 -15.20 -22.24
N VAL A 205 1.11 -14.07 -21.66
CA VAL A 205 1.81 -13.02 -22.39
C VAL A 205 3.30 -13.36 -22.44
N SER A 206 3.80 -13.74 -23.63
CA SER A 206 5.20 -14.10 -23.87
C SER A 206 6.00 -13.03 -24.61
N GLN A 207 5.37 -11.94 -25.03
CA GLN A 207 6.02 -10.84 -25.75
C GLN A 207 5.40 -9.50 -25.35
N TRP A 208 6.22 -8.45 -25.34
CA TRP A 208 5.76 -7.10 -25.05
C TRP A 208 4.79 -6.69 -26.14
N GLY A 209 3.50 -6.62 -25.81
CA GLY A 209 2.42 -6.46 -26.78
C GLY A 209 1.28 -5.60 -26.26
N TRP A 210 0.26 -5.44 -27.12
CA TRP A 210 -0.94 -4.67 -26.83
C TRP A 210 -1.64 -5.02 -25.50
N PRO A 211 -1.61 -6.26 -24.94
CA PRO A 211 -2.28 -6.55 -23.66
C PRO A 211 -1.67 -5.80 -22.47
N VAL A 212 -0.34 -5.66 -22.43
CA VAL A 212 0.36 -4.91 -21.36
C VAL A 212 0.09 -3.41 -21.47
N LEU A 213 0.04 -2.91 -22.71
CA LEU A 213 -0.36 -1.53 -22.97
C LEU A 213 -1.81 -1.27 -22.55
N LEU A 214 -2.73 -2.22 -22.74
CA LEU A 214 -4.12 -2.10 -22.30
C LEU A 214 -4.25 -2.05 -20.78
N ILE A 215 -3.43 -2.76 -20.01
CA ILE A 215 -3.45 -2.66 -18.53
C ILE A 215 -3.03 -1.26 -18.08
N GLY A 216 -1.95 -0.73 -18.67
CA GLY A 216 -1.53 0.65 -18.44
C GLY A 216 -2.58 1.68 -18.87
N LEU A 217 -3.20 1.47 -20.04
CA LEU A 217 -4.26 2.33 -20.59
C LEU A 217 -5.52 2.27 -19.72
N PHE A 218 -5.87 1.09 -19.21
CA PHE A 218 -7.02 0.88 -18.33
C PHE A 218 -6.82 1.58 -16.99
N GLY A 219 -5.63 1.47 -16.37
CA GLY A 219 -5.28 2.23 -15.18
C GLY A 219 -5.35 3.74 -15.40
N LEU A 220 -4.86 4.22 -16.55
CA LEU A 220 -4.95 5.63 -16.96
C LEU A 220 -6.40 6.08 -17.15
N VAL A 221 -7.24 5.28 -17.82
CA VAL A 221 -8.67 5.56 -18.03
C VAL A 221 -9.40 5.62 -16.69
N LEU A 222 -9.17 4.69 -15.77
CA LEU A 222 -9.76 4.72 -14.43
C LEU A 222 -9.36 5.98 -13.66
N ALA A 223 -8.09 6.39 -13.75
CA ALA A 223 -7.63 7.64 -13.14
C ALA A 223 -8.34 8.86 -13.74
N ILE A 224 -8.45 8.94 -15.08
CA ILE A 224 -9.15 10.03 -15.79
C ILE A 224 -10.64 10.05 -15.44
N VAL A 225 -11.31 8.90 -15.42
CA VAL A 225 -12.72 8.78 -15.06
C VAL A 225 -12.94 9.18 -13.61
N GLY A 226 -12.06 8.76 -12.69
CA GLY A 226 -12.06 9.18 -11.29
C GLY A 226 -11.98 10.70 -11.16
N ILE A 227 -11.01 11.32 -11.85
CA ILE A 227 -10.86 12.79 -11.88
C ILE A 227 -12.11 13.46 -12.44
N ARG A 228 -12.68 12.94 -13.54
CA ARG A 228 -13.89 13.50 -14.17
C ARG A 228 -15.12 13.38 -13.27
N ARG A 229 -15.31 12.24 -12.59
CA ARG A 229 -16.41 12.05 -11.63
C ARG A 229 -16.27 12.99 -10.42
N VAL A 230 -15.06 13.14 -9.89
CA VAL A 230 -14.77 14.10 -8.82
C VAL A 230 -15.04 15.54 -9.30
N ARG A 231 -14.65 15.91 -10.53
CA ARG A 231 -15.00 17.22 -11.13
C ARG A 231 -16.51 17.44 -11.19
N ARG A 232 -17.26 16.45 -11.68
CA ARG A 232 -18.72 16.51 -11.82
C ARG A 232 -19.44 16.65 -10.48
N MET A 233 -19.07 15.83 -9.49
CA MET A 233 -19.68 15.89 -8.15
C MET A 233 -19.48 17.26 -7.51
N VAL A 234 -18.31 17.86 -7.68
CA VAL A 234 -18.06 19.20 -7.11
C VAL A 234 -18.79 20.30 -7.87
N TRP A 235 -18.87 20.23 -9.21
CA TRP A 235 -19.66 21.18 -9.98
C TRP A 235 -21.14 21.18 -9.52
N LEU A 236 -21.70 20.01 -9.26
CA LEU A 236 -23.07 19.88 -8.72
C LEU A 236 -23.20 20.45 -7.29
N ALA A 237 -22.18 20.28 -6.45
CA ALA A 237 -22.19 20.85 -5.10
C ALA A 237 -22.12 22.39 -5.12
N GLU A 238 -21.30 22.97 -6.00
CA GLU A 238 -21.19 24.43 -6.16
C GLU A 238 -22.48 25.06 -6.68
N THR A 239 -23.13 24.44 -7.69
CA THR A 239 -24.39 24.96 -8.26
C THR A 239 -25.57 24.87 -7.28
N SER A 240 -25.62 23.82 -6.45
CA SER A 240 -26.65 23.69 -5.41
C SER A 240 -26.57 24.78 -4.34
N ASN A 241 -25.37 25.18 -3.94
CA ASN A 241 -25.13 26.19 -2.90
C ASN A 241 -25.41 27.63 -3.38
N THR A 242 -25.35 27.87 -4.68
CA THR A 242 -25.69 29.18 -5.29
C THR A 242 -27.20 29.36 -5.49
N GLY A 243 -27.97 28.28 -5.62
CA GLY A 243 -29.44 28.36 -5.79
C GLY A 243 -30.22 28.60 -4.48
N GLU A 244 -29.63 28.33 -3.33
CA GLU A 244 -30.24 28.55 -2.00
C GLU A 244 -30.07 29.98 -1.47
N LYS A 245 -29.30 30.84 -2.16
CA LYS A 245 -28.97 32.22 -1.75
C LYS A 245 -29.72 33.31 -2.53
N THR A 246 -30.68 32.95 -3.37
CA THR A 246 -31.57 33.86 -4.11
C THR A 246 -33.00 33.67 -3.67
#